data_AF-A0A3D8HNB9-F1
#
_entry.id   AF-A0A3D8HNB9-F1
#
_cell.length_a   1.000
_cell.length_b   1.000
_cell.length_c   1.000
_cell.angle_alpha   90.00
_cell.angle_beta   90.00
_cell.angle_gamma   90.00
#
_symmetry.space_group_name_H-M   'P 1'
#
loop_
_entity.id
_entity.type
_entity.pdbx_description
1 polymer ?
#
loop_
_entity_poly.entity_id
_entity_poly.type
_entity_poly.pdbx_seq_one_letter_code
_entity_poly.pdbx_strand_id
1 'polypeptide(L)'
;MENAKVDYKQIIEQKKAANAELIIRTLANGTSPLLRTSDKWVSAFRNNSPVTSTNYRGVNDLLLESKAAEQGKSNTSWFTFNQAKELGAQIKKGEKGQEVLFYHRGRSDEEIKDLLAKLDELGEPHPSQEEIAQLQKTYIKSFTVFGHNQVDFSKADMEVVDALTTGLKPSIDIEESKLLQENFDRALQDDLDFQHHKDDFLPEHIQLLKEQIAKFIVVRASNAEFDSKKEDKYYHKKQAGYLEEYAQNGKFSKDDVLLALKEGRKLAQRVLPTMMNNTLEELQVNQAQKAFNFIKDNMKEKGKGYYSPEIWKELFAIEKETLKVVSSGYSADVNSKRLDRFLESLNEVESKKQQTPTQSAADKIRAMPKPTQEERQKARAFLDAAKAKQEQASADNKNVAESVNVDKSVKSEEARPPRVKINYKKF
;
A
#
# COMPACT_ATOMS: atom_id res chain seq x y z
N MET A 1 -40.24 -3.35 3.45
CA MET A 1 -39.40 -2.56 2.53
C MET A 1 -38.15 -3.38 2.28
N GLU A 2 -38.09 -4.05 1.12
CA GLU A 2 -36.89 -4.77 0.69
C GLU A 2 -35.74 -3.77 0.58
N ASN A 3 -34.60 -4.08 1.22
CA ASN A 3 -33.37 -3.34 1.04
C ASN A 3 -32.95 -3.45 -0.43
N ALA A 4 -33.22 -2.39 -1.21
CA ALA A 4 -32.77 -2.29 -2.58
C ALA A 4 -31.26 -2.55 -2.61
N LYS A 5 -30.87 -3.63 -3.29
CA LYS A 5 -29.48 -4.06 -3.43
C LYS A 5 -28.73 -2.92 -4.13
N VAL A 6 -27.82 -2.25 -3.42
CA VAL A 6 -27.05 -1.13 -3.97
C VAL A 6 -26.29 -1.59 -5.23
N ASP A 7 -26.56 -0.95 -6.36
CA ASP A 7 -25.86 -1.24 -7.62
C ASP A 7 -24.50 -0.52 -7.64
N TYR A 8 -23.49 -1.22 -7.14
CA TYR A 8 -22.11 -0.74 -7.11
C TYR A 8 -21.54 -0.46 -8.51
N LYS A 9 -22.02 -1.14 -9.56
CA LYS A 9 -21.54 -0.91 -10.93
C LYS A 9 -22.02 0.45 -11.42
N GLN A 10 -23.30 0.76 -11.20
CA GLN A 10 -23.86 2.07 -11.54
C GLN A 10 -23.14 3.21 -10.81
N ILE A 11 -22.84 3.04 -9.53
CA ILE A 11 -22.09 4.03 -8.73
C ILE A 11 -20.69 4.25 -9.30
N ILE A 12 -19.98 3.18 -9.69
CA ILE A 12 -18.64 3.30 -10.28
C ILE A 12 -18.69 4.05 -11.62
N GLU A 13 -19.67 3.77 -12.47
CA GLU A 13 -19.81 4.47 -13.76
C GLU A 13 -20.15 5.95 -13.57
N GLN A 14 -21.04 6.28 -12.62
CA GLN A 14 -21.32 7.67 -12.27
C GLN A 14 -20.06 8.42 -11.80
N LYS A 15 -19.21 7.76 -11.00
CA LYS A 15 -17.95 8.34 -10.53
C LYS A 15 -16.95 8.55 -11.67
N LYS A 16 -16.84 7.59 -12.59
CA LYS A 16 -16.03 7.76 -13.81
C LYS A 16 -16.51 8.94 -14.65
N ALA A 17 -17.82 9.07 -14.83
CA ALA A 17 -18.40 10.20 -15.57
C ALA A 17 -18.08 11.54 -14.91
N ALA A 18 -18.22 11.65 -13.58
CA ALA A 18 -17.86 12.87 -12.84
C ALA A 18 -16.37 13.22 -12.95
N ASN A 19 -15.50 12.21 -12.95
CA ASN A 19 -14.06 12.38 -13.16
C ASN A 19 -13.73 12.87 -14.57
N ALA A 20 -14.41 12.35 -15.60
CA ALA A 20 -14.26 12.82 -16.97
C ALA A 20 -14.72 14.29 -17.11
N GLU A 21 -15.84 14.66 -16.48
CA GLU A 21 -16.33 16.05 -16.48
C GLU A 21 -15.36 17.03 -15.83
N LEU A 22 -14.67 16.63 -14.75
CA LEU A 22 -13.61 17.44 -14.14
C LEU A 22 -12.49 17.72 -15.14
N ILE A 23 -12.05 16.70 -15.88
CA ILE A 23 -10.99 16.84 -16.88
C ILE A 23 -11.45 17.75 -18.02
N ILE A 24 -12.66 17.54 -18.57
CA ILE A 24 -13.21 18.38 -19.65
C ILE A 24 -13.24 19.85 -19.23
N ARG A 25 -13.77 20.12 -18.04
CA ARG A 25 -13.92 21.48 -17.52
C ARG A 25 -12.58 22.17 -17.25
N THR A 26 -11.60 21.42 -16.72
CA THR A 26 -10.26 21.97 -16.48
C THR A 26 -9.47 22.15 -17.78
N LEU A 27 -9.72 21.35 -18.82
CA LEU A 27 -9.17 21.58 -20.15
C LEU A 27 -9.78 22.85 -20.75
N ALA A 28 -11.11 22.98 -20.71
CA ALA A 28 -11.82 24.10 -21.33
C ALA A 28 -11.47 25.46 -20.70
N ASN A 29 -11.13 25.50 -19.42
CA ASN A 29 -10.78 26.74 -18.71
C ASN A 29 -9.25 27.00 -18.63
N GLY A 30 -8.42 26.21 -19.32
CA GLY A 30 -6.98 26.41 -19.37
C GLY A 30 -6.22 26.01 -18.09
N THR A 31 -6.87 25.37 -17.10
CA THR A 31 -6.24 25.04 -15.80
C THR A 31 -5.76 23.59 -15.68
N SER A 32 -6.12 22.72 -16.62
CA SER A 32 -5.80 21.30 -16.56
C SER A 32 -4.28 21.08 -16.53
N PRO A 33 -3.78 20.17 -15.68
CA PRO A 33 -2.37 19.80 -15.70
C PRO A 33 -1.94 19.20 -17.05
N LEU A 34 -2.86 18.65 -17.85
CA LEU A 34 -2.59 18.12 -19.20
C LEU A 34 -2.25 19.19 -20.23
N LEU A 35 -2.46 20.47 -19.92
CA LEU A 35 -2.09 21.60 -20.78
C LEU A 35 -0.67 22.11 -20.51
N ARG A 36 0.03 21.56 -19.51
CA ARG A 36 1.39 21.96 -19.23
C ARG A 36 2.30 21.54 -20.39
N THR A 37 3.28 22.38 -20.70
CA THR A 37 4.37 22.06 -21.63
C THR A 37 5.60 21.68 -20.82
N SER A 38 6.39 20.75 -21.34
CA SER A 38 7.51 20.02 -20.71
C SER A 38 8.47 20.83 -19.81
N ASP A 39 8.54 22.16 -19.91
CA ASP A 39 9.42 23.03 -19.13
C ASP A 39 8.94 23.38 -17.70
N LYS A 40 7.73 22.95 -17.30
CA LYS A 40 7.12 23.34 -16.00
C LYS A 40 6.35 22.22 -15.30
N TRP A 41 6.60 20.97 -15.66
CA TRP A 41 5.77 19.84 -15.23
C TRP A 41 5.96 19.39 -13.80
N VAL A 42 7.10 19.68 -13.19
CA VAL A 42 7.38 19.26 -11.83
C VAL A 42 7.04 20.42 -10.88
N SER A 43 5.80 20.43 -10.38
CA SER A 43 5.68 20.87 -8.98
C SER A 43 6.58 19.93 -8.20
N ALA A 44 7.50 20.46 -7.40
CA ALA A 44 8.50 19.70 -6.65
C ALA A 44 7.92 18.65 -5.67
N PHE A 45 6.60 18.42 -5.72
CA PHE A 45 5.81 17.66 -4.78
C PHE A 45 4.78 16.79 -5.52
N ARG A 46 4.79 15.49 -5.21
CA ARG A 46 3.79 14.53 -5.69
C ARG A 46 2.50 14.69 -4.90
N ASN A 47 1.34 14.39 -5.50
CA ASN A 47 0.15 14.19 -4.69
C ASN A 47 0.38 12.95 -3.82
N ASN A 48 0.21 13.10 -2.51
CA ASN A 48 0.42 12.04 -1.54
C ASN A 48 -0.73 11.93 -0.55
N SER A 49 -0.81 10.76 0.07
CA SER A 49 -1.52 10.56 1.33
C SER A 49 -0.46 10.65 2.44
N PRO A 50 -0.40 11.78 3.19
CA PRO A 50 0.64 12.00 4.19
C PRO A 50 0.65 10.93 5.28
N VAL A 51 -0.53 10.54 5.76
CA VAL A 51 -0.69 9.57 6.85
C VAL A 51 -0.12 8.20 6.50
N THR A 52 -0.17 7.81 5.22
CA THR A 52 0.39 6.53 4.75
C THR A 52 1.75 6.69 4.08
N SER A 53 2.27 7.92 3.96
CA SER A 53 3.52 8.23 3.25
C SER A 53 3.56 7.69 1.82
N THR A 54 2.40 7.59 1.13
CA THR A 54 2.31 7.02 -0.22
C THR A 54 1.90 8.06 -1.25
N ASN A 55 2.57 8.07 -2.39
CA ASN A 55 2.20 8.90 -3.54
C ASN A 55 1.01 8.29 -4.30
N TYR A 56 0.09 9.15 -4.72
CA TYR A 56 -0.90 8.79 -5.72
C TYR A 56 -0.21 8.57 -7.07
N ARG A 57 -0.83 7.74 -7.92
CA ARG A 57 -0.27 7.33 -9.21
C ARG A 57 -1.35 7.31 -10.29
N GLY A 58 -0.91 7.45 -11.53
CA GLY A 58 -1.77 7.33 -12.71
C GLY A 58 -2.92 8.34 -12.69
N VAL A 59 -4.12 7.86 -13.02
CA VAL A 59 -5.33 8.70 -13.13
C VAL A 59 -5.69 9.39 -11.80
N ASN A 60 -5.45 8.76 -10.65
CA ASN A 60 -5.75 9.42 -9.37
C ASN A 60 -4.92 10.68 -9.18
N ASP A 61 -3.64 10.64 -9.55
CA ASP A 61 -2.75 11.80 -9.43
C ASP A 61 -3.21 12.93 -10.36
N LEU A 62 -3.58 12.61 -11.60
CA LEU A 62 -4.18 13.54 -12.55
C LEU A 62 -5.47 14.18 -12.01
N LEU A 63 -6.36 13.39 -11.42
CA LEU A 63 -7.64 13.89 -10.89
C LEU A 63 -7.44 14.83 -9.70
N LEU A 64 -6.54 14.49 -8.79
CA LEU A 64 -6.22 15.32 -7.63
C LEU A 64 -5.58 16.63 -8.06
N GLU A 65 -4.65 16.59 -9.01
CA GLU A 65 -4.02 17.80 -9.53
C GLU A 65 -5.01 18.67 -10.32
N SER A 66 -5.89 18.06 -11.13
CA SER A 66 -6.98 18.76 -11.81
C SER A 66 -7.93 19.42 -10.81
N LYS A 67 -8.24 18.74 -9.70
CA LYS A 67 -9.09 19.30 -8.64
C LYS A 67 -8.42 20.48 -7.94
N ALA A 68 -7.13 20.38 -7.63
CA ALA A 68 -6.38 21.46 -7.03
C ALA A 68 -6.34 22.69 -7.97
N ALA A 69 -6.08 22.46 -9.26
CA ALA A 69 -6.06 23.50 -10.28
C ALA A 69 -7.42 24.18 -10.46
N GLU A 70 -8.52 23.42 -10.49
CA GLU A 70 -9.90 23.96 -10.51
C GLU A 70 -10.15 24.91 -9.35
N GLN A 71 -9.61 24.61 -8.17
CA GLN A 71 -9.76 25.44 -6.97
C GLN A 71 -8.81 26.65 -6.96
N GLY A 72 -7.89 26.77 -7.91
CA GLY A 72 -6.82 27.78 -7.92
C GLY A 72 -5.81 27.59 -6.79
N LYS A 73 -5.59 26.35 -6.33
CA LYS A 73 -4.78 26.05 -5.15
C LYS A 73 -3.72 24.99 -5.48
N SER A 74 -2.57 25.05 -4.80
CA SER A 74 -1.55 24.00 -4.87
C SER A 74 -1.74 23.04 -3.69
N ASN A 75 -2.44 21.93 -3.91
CA ASN A 75 -2.55 20.86 -2.94
C ASN A 75 -1.74 19.66 -3.38
N THR A 76 -0.81 19.22 -2.55
CA THR A 76 -0.03 17.99 -2.76
C THR A 76 -0.37 16.95 -1.69
N SER A 77 -1.00 17.35 -0.60
CA SER A 77 -1.38 16.45 0.49
C SER A 77 -2.89 16.27 0.57
N TRP A 78 -3.32 15.01 0.57
CA TRP A 78 -4.72 14.61 0.53
C TRP A 78 -5.04 13.63 1.67
N PHE A 79 -6.18 13.85 2.31
CA PHE A 79 -6.60 13.13 3.50
C PHE A 79 -8.01 12.57 3.31
N THR A 80 -8.24 11.32 3.70
CA THR A 80 -9.61 10.85 3.94
C THR A 80 -10.20 11.52 5.19
N PHE A 81 -11.52 11.49 5.34
CA PHE A 81 -12.19 11.98 6.54
C PHE A 81 -11.63 11.34 7.83
N ASN A 82 -11.42 10.02 7.80
CA ASN A 82 -10.92 9.28 8.96
C ASN A 82 -9.46 9.65 9.28
N GLN A 83 -8.61 9.79 8.27
CA GLN A 83 -7.22 10.23 8.46
C GLN A 83 -7.15 11.63 9.08
N ALA A 84 -7.95 12.58 8.61
CA ALA A 84 -8.00 13.92 9.21
C ALA A 84 -8.43 13.85 10.69
N LYS A 85 -9.47 13.05 10.98
CA LYS A 85 -9.96 12.84 12.35
C LYS A 85 -8.92 12.20 13.27
N GLU A 86 -8.17 11.22 12.77
CA GLU A 86 -7.08 10.55 13.51
C GLU A 86 -5.95 11.53 13.87
N LEU A 87 -5.71 12.55 13.04
CA LEU A 87 -4.77 13.63 13.31
C LEU A 87 -5.32 14.71 14.27
N GLY A 88 -6.54 14.56 14.80
CA GLY A 88 -7.20 15.59 15.60
C GLY A 88 -7.69 16.80 14.77
N ALA A 89 -7.70 16.68 13.45
CA ALA A 89 -8.17 17.69 12.52
C ALA A 89 -9.62 17.45 12.10
N GLN A 90 -10.26 18.48 11.51
CA GLN A 90 -11.62 18.36 10.99
C GLN A 90 -11.72 18.84 9.54
N ILE A 91 -12.59 18.24 8.73
CA ILE A 91 -12.92 18.81 7.43
C ILE A 91 -13.72 20.10 7.64
N LYS A 92 -13.33 21.19 6.96
CA LYS A 92 -14.04 22.47 7.05
C LYS A 92 -15.47 22.30 6.55
N LYS A 93 -16.42 22.96 7.23
CA LYS A 93 -17.84 22.84 6.92
C LYS A 93 -18.13 23.31 5.49
N GLY A 94 -18.83 22.47 4.72
CA GLY A 94 -19.23 22.76 3.33
C GLY A 94 -18.20 22.36 2.27
N GLU A 95 -17.00 21.93 2.66
CA GLU A 95 -16.01 21.42 1.71
C GLU A 95 -16.47 20.12 1.05
N LYS A 96 -16.19 20.00 -0.27
CA LYS A 96 -16.46 18.80 -1.06
C LYS A 96 -15.15 18.11 -1.38
N GLY A 97 -15.05 16.83 -1.03
CA GLY A 97 -13.87 16.02 -1.35
C GLY A 97 -13.84 15.60 -2.83
N GLN A 98 -12.68 15.08 -3.23
CA GLN A 98 -12.44 14.47 -4.53
C GLN A 98 -12.49 12.96 -4.39
N GLU A 99 -13.16 12.29 -5.33
CA GLU A 99 -13.17 10.82 -5.39
C GLU A 99 -11.92 10.31 -6.09
N VAL A 100 -11.32 9.27 -5.52
CA VAL A 100 -10.22 8.49 -6.11
C VAL A 100 -10.58 7.02 -6.16
N LEU A 101 -10.09 6.30 -7.17
CA LEU A 101 -10.36 4.89 -7.37
C LEU A 101 -9.14 4.05 -7.02
N PHE A 102 -9.30 3.10 -6.12
CA PHE A 102 -8.32 2.08 -5.80
C PHE A 102 -8.66 0.79 -6.52
N TYR A 103 -7.77 0.34 -7.40
CA TYR A 103 -7.89 -0.93 -8.10
C TYR A 103 -6.97 -1.96 -7.44
N HIS A 104 -7.55 -3.06 -6.97
CA HIS A 104 -6.80 -4.23 -6.56
C HIS A 104 -6.92 -5.29 -7.66
N ARG A 105 -5.80 -5.61 -8.29
CA ARG A 105 -5.69 -6.74 -9.23
C ARG A 105 -5.56 -8.01 -8.40
N GLY A 106 -6.45 -8.97 -8.64
CA GLY A 106 -6.28 -10.32 -8.14
C GLY A 106 -5.03 -10.98 -8.73
N ARG A 107 -4.30 -11.72 -7.91
CA ARG A 107 -3.16 -12.55 -8.36
C ARG A 107 -3.66 -13.78 -9.13
N SER A 108 -2.94 -14.19 -10.16
CA SER A 108 -3.21 -15.46 -10.85
C SER A 108 -2.78 -16.65 -10.01
N ASP A 109 -3.21 -17.86 -10.39
CA ASP A 109 -2.79 -19.09 -9.73
C ASP A 109 -1.27 -19.29 -9.79
N GLU A 110 -0.63 -18.92 -10.91
CA GLU A 110 0.83 -18.96 -11.04
C GLU A 110 1.52 -17.96 -10.09
N GLU A 111 1.02 -16.71 -10.03
CA GLU A 111 1.56 -15.69 -9.12
C GLU A 111 1.42 -16.11 -7.65
N ILE A 112 0.32 -16.79 -7.30
CA ILE A 112 0.13 -17.38 -5.96
C ILE A 112 1.11 -18.52 -5.72
N LYS A 113 1.29 -19.43 -6.69
CA LYS A 113 2.23 -20.55 -6.57
C LYS A 113 3.66 -20.07 -6.35
N ASP A 114 4.11 -19.07 -7.08
CA ASP A 114 5.43 -18.47 -6.94
C ASP A 114 5.62 -17.79 -5.56
N LEU A 115 4.56 -17.17 -5.03
CA LEU A 115 4.59 -16.60 -3.69
C LEU A 115 4.68 -17.66 -2.60
N LEU A 116 3.93 -18.75 -2.73
CA LEU A 116 3.97 -19.87 -1.78
C LEU A 116 5.37 -20.50 -1.77
N ALA A 117 5.97 -20.74 -2.94
CA ALA A 117 7.33 -21.25 -3.04
C ALA A 117 8.37 -20.33 -2.38
N LYS A 118 8.22 -19.00 -2.52
CA LYS A 118 9.09 -18.04 -1.82
C LYS A 118 8.89 -18.04 -0.31
N LEU A 119 7.67 -18.26 0.18
CA LEU A 119 7.39 -18.39 1.61
C LEU A 119 8.03 -19.68 2.16
N ASP A 120 7.99 -20.77 1.39
CA ASP A 120 8.67 -22.03 1.73
C ASP A 120 10.19 -21.83 1.86
N GLU A 121 10.81 -21.14 0.90
CA GLU A 121 12.24 -20.81 0.93
C GLU A 121 12.63 -19.95 2.15
N LEU A 122 11.74 -19.06 2.58
CA LEU A 122 11.93 -18.19 3.73
C LEU A 122 11.53 -18.85 5.07
N GLY A 123 10.90 -20.04 5.04
CA GLY A 123 10.36 -20.70 6.23
C GLY A 123 9.19 -19.97 6.87
N GLU A 124 8.50 -19.13 6.11
CA GLU A 124 7.35 -18.34 6.56
C GLU A 124 6.05 -19.15 6.45
N PRO A 125 5.08 -18.97 7.36
CA PRO A 125 3.82 -19.68 7.29
C PRO A 125 3.06 -19.32 6.02
N HIS A 126 2.48 -20.33 5.37
CA HIS A 126 1.59 -20.08 4.25
C HIS A 126 0.33 -19.33 4.71
N PRO A 127 -0.17 -18.38 3.91
CA PRO A 127 -1.47 -17.78 4.14
C PRO A 127 -2.56 -18.86 4.10
N SER A 128 -3.59 -18.66 4.91
CA SER A 128 -4.80 -19.49 4.88
C SER A 128 -5.47 -19.46 3.50
N GLN A 129 -6.32 -20.45 3.24
CA GLN A 129 -7.08 -20.51 1.99
C GLN A 129 -7.98 -19.28 1.79
N GLU A 130 -8.50 -18.70 2.88
CA GLU A 130 -9.28 -17.46 2.82
C GLU A 130 -8.43 -16.25 2.43
N GLU A 131 -7.20 -16.15 2.94
CA GLU A 131 -6.27 -15.08 2.58
C GLU A 131 -5.79 -15.20 1.12
N ILE A 132 -5.54 -16.43 0.65
CA ILE A 132 -5.24 -16.69 -0.77
C ILE A 132 -6.42 -16.24 -1.63
N ALA A 133 -7.65 -16.64 -1.28
CA ALA A 133 -8.84 -16.22 -2.01
C ALA A 133 -9.03 -14.70 -2.03
N GLN A 134 -8.65 -14.00 -0.95
CA GLN A 134 -8.66 -12.54 -0.91
C GLN A 134 -7.62 -11.91 -1.84
N LEU A 135 -6.42 -12.48 -1.94
CA LEU A 135 -5.35 -12.02 -2.84
C LEU A 135 -5.69 -12.24 -4.32
N GLN A 136 -6.51 -13.25 -4.62
CA GLN A 136 -7.00 -13.54 -5.98
C GLN A 136 -8.21 -12.69 -6.37
N LYS A 137 -8.88 -12.05 -5.40
CA LYS A 137 -10.08 -11.27 -5.65
C LYS A 137 -9.74 -9.94 -6.30
N THR A 138 -10.17 -9.72 -7.54
CA THR A 138 -10.10 -8.39 -8.16
C THR A 138 -11.23 -7.51 -7.63
N TYR A 139 -10.93 -6.27 -7.22
CA TYR A 139 -11.96 -5.31 -6.81
C TYR A 139 -11.55 -3.86 -7.06
N ILE A 140 -12.56 -2.99 -7.13
CA ILE A 140 -12.40 -1.53 -7.15
C ILE A 140 -13.03 -0.98 -5.88
N LYS A 141 -12.30 -0.13 -5.17
CA LYS A 141 -12.83 0.69 -4.08
C LYS A 141 -12.74 2.16 -4.47
N SER A 142 -13.70 2.96 -4.01
CA SER A 142 -13.65 4.41 -4.16
C SER A 142 -13.45 5.05 -2.79
N PHE A 143 -12.63 6.08 -2.73
CA PHE A 143 -12.42 6.86 -1.52
C PHE A 143 -12.63 8.35 -1.81
N THR A 144 -13.24 9.06 -0.86
CA THR A 144 -13.31 10.52 -0.88
C THR A 144 -12.12 11.08 -0.10
N VAL A 145 -11.37 11.98 -0.73
CA VAL A 145 -10.21 12.65 -0.13
C VAL A 145 -10.34 14.17 -0.19
N PHE A 146 -9.72 14.85 0.77
CA PHE A 146 -9.78 16.28 0.97
C PHE A 146 -8.35 16.83 0.95
N GLY A 147 -8.13 17.90 0.19
CA GLY A 147 -6.84 18.56 0.16
C GLY A 147 -6.50 19.19 1.51
N HIS A 148 -5.22 19.35 1.80
CA HIS A 148 -4.72 20.00 3.03
C HIS A 148 -5.46 21.31 3.37
N ASN A 149 -5.68 22.15 2.38
CA ASN A 149 -6.45 23.40 2.48
C ASN A 149 -7.93 23.26 2.90
N GLN A 150 -8.55 22.08 2.74
CA GLN A 150 -9.93 21.77 3.11
C GLN A 150 -10.03 21.23 4.55
N VAL A 151 -8.89 20.95 5.17
CA VAL A 151 -8.79 20.45 6.53
C VAL A 151 -8.44 21.62 7.46
N ASP A 152 -9.10 21.66 8.60
CA ASP A 152 -8.82 22.56 9.72
C ASP A 152 -7.98 21.80 10.75
N PHE A 153 -6.71 22.16 10.81
CA PHE A 153 -5.69 21.59 11.70
C PHE A 153 -5.56 22.37 13.03
N SER A 154 -6.45 23.32 13.34
CA SER A 154 -6.34 24.17 14.54
C SER A 154 -6.30 23.41 15.87
N LYS A 155 -6.77 22.15 15.87
CA LYS A 155 -6.75 21.25 17.04
C LYS A 155 -5.82 20.05 16.86
N ALA A 156 -5.11 19.98 15.74
CA ALA A 156 -4.17 18.92 15.44
C ALA A 156 -2.80 19.21 16.06
N ASP A 157 -2.01 18.17 16.28
CA ASP A 157 -0.59 18.31 16.58
C ASP A 157 0.14 18.78 15.32
N MET A 158 0.51 20.06 15.29
CA MET A 158 1.14 20.67 14.13
C MET A 158 2.53 20.11 13.84
N GLU A 159 3.26 19.59 14.83
CA GLU A 159 4.56 18.96 14.59
C GLU A 159 4.39 17.65 13.80
N VAL A 160 3.35 16.88 14.12
CA VAL A 160 2.98 15.67 13.39
C VAL A 160 2.50 16.02 11.97
N VAL A 161 1.64 17.03 11.83
CA VAL A 161 1.13 17.48 10.52
C VAL A 161 2.27 17.94 9.62
N ASP A 162 3.17 18.76 10.13
CA ASP A 162 4.32 19.26 9.39
C ASP A 162 5.25 18.11 8.99
N ALA A 163 5.54 17.18 9.90
CA ALA A 163 6.38 16.02 9.60
C ALA A 163 5.80 15.09 8.52
N LEU A 164 4.47 15.02 8.39
CA LEU A 164 3.80 14.22 7.36
C LEU A 164 3.68 14.97 6.02
N THR A 165 3.57 16.29 6.05
CA THR A 165 3.32 17.14 4.87
C THR A 165 4.58 17.80 4.29
N THR A 166 5.72 17.77 5.00
CA THR A 166 7.02 18.13 4.41
C THR A 166 7.37 17.12 3.33
N GLY A 167 7.01 17.45 2.09
CA GLY A 167 7.06 16.56 0.96
C GLY A 167 8.47 16.04 0.68
N LEU A 168 8.54 14.75 0.32
CA LEU A 168 9.68 14.17 -0.38
C LEU A 168 9.86 14.96 -1.68
N LYS A 169 10.90 15.79 -1.74
CA LYS A 169 11.34 16.42 -2.98
C LYS A 169 12.11 15.36 -3.77
N PRO A 170 11.61 14.87 -4.92
CA PRO A 170 12.38 13.94 -5.72
C PRO A 170 13.65 14.64 -6.22
N SER A 171 14.80 13.98 -6.12
CA SER A 171 15.97 14.35 -6.90
C SER A 171 15.68 14.03 -8.36
N ILE A 172 15.80 15.02 -9.24
CA ILE A 172 15.65 14.80 -10.68
C ILE A 172 16.93 14.15 -11.19
N ASP A 173 16.80 13.02 -11.88
CA ASP A 173 17.89 12.40 -12.63
C ASP A 173 17.88 12.89 -14.08
N ILE A 174 18.95 13.59 -14.46
CA ILE A 174 19.11 14.21 -15.79
C ILE A 174 19.34 13.13 -16.87
N GLU A 175 20.05 12.04 -16.56
CA GLU A 175 20.30 10.96 -17.53
C GLU A 175 19.03 10.12 -17.77
N GLU A 176 18.23 9.91 -16.71
CA GLU A 176 16.92 9.27 -16.81
C GLU A 176 15.96 10.06 -17.72
N SER A 177 16.10 11.38 -17.77
CA SER A 177 15.27 12.29 -18.58
C SER A 177 15.47 12.10 -20.10
N LYS A 178 16.68 11.82 -20.56
CA LYS A 178 16.94 11.57 -21.99
C LYS A 178 16.40 10.19 -22.43
N LEU A 179 16.65 9.17 -21.62
CA LEU A 179 16.15 7.81 -21.87
C LEU A 179 14.61 7.77 -21.89
N LEU A 180 13.99 8.59 -21.03
CA LEU A 180 12.54 8.76 -20.97
C LEU A 180 11.96 9.23 -22.31
N GLN A 181 12.55 10.29 -22.88
CA GLN A 181 12.13 10.84 -24.15
C GLN A 181 12.20 9.79 -25.28
N GLU A 182 13.36 9.15 -25.43
CA GLU A 182 13.59 8.15 -26.49
C GLU A 182 12.64 6.95 -26.38
N ASN A 183 12.38 6.48 -25.16
CA ASN A 183 11.44 5.38 -24.92
C ASN A 183 9.99 5.77 -25.18
N PHE A 184 9.61 7.01 -24.85
CA PHE A 184 8.27 7.51 -25.13
C PHE A 184 8.02 7.64 -26.63
N ASP A 185 8.97 8.23 -27.38
CA ASP A 185 8.84 8.43 -28.82
C ASP A 185 8.73 7.10 -29.56
N ARG A 186 9.52 6.09 -29.16
CA ARG A 186 9.40 4.72 -29.69
C ARG A 186 8.02 4.13 -29.41
N ALA A 187 7.54 4.20 -28.17
CA ALA A 187 6.23 3.64 -27.80
C ALA A 187 5.07 4.34 -28.50
N LEU A 188 5.21 5.64 -28.80
CA LEU A 188 4.24 6.41 -29.57
C LEU A 188 4.23 5.96 -31.03
N GLN A 189 5.41 5.78 -31.65
CA GLN A 189 5.52 5.27 -33.02
C GLN A 189 4.90 3.87 -33.15
N ASP A 190 5.25 2.95 -32.24
CA ASP A 190 4.68 1.60 -32.24
C ASP A 190 3.14 1.62 -32.10
N ASP A 191 2.60 2.58 -31.32
CA ASP A 191 1.15 2.75 -31.18
C ASP A 191 0.50 3.19 -32.48
N LEU A 192 1.11 4.17 -33.14
CA LEU A 192 0.65 4.67 -34.44
C LEU A 192 0.68 3.54 -35.46
N ASP A 193 1.79 2.83 -35.60
CA ASP A 193 1.92 1.72 -36.56
C ASP A 193 0.85 0.65 -36.31
N PHE A 194 0.61 0.28 -35.04
CA PHE A 194 -0.46 -0.66 -34.69
C PHE A 194 -1.87 -0.15 -35.03
N GLN A 195 -2.13 1.16 -34.89
CA GLN A 195 -3.40 1.78 -35.27
C GLN A 195 -3.59 1.81 -36.80
N HIS A 196 -2.53 1.99 -37.59
CA HIS A 196 -2.61 1.96 -39.06
C HIS A 196 -3.02 0.58 -39.62
N HIS A 197 -2.88 -0.48 -38.81
CA HIS A 197 -3.33 -1.83 -39.15
C HIS A 197 -4.78 -2.13 -38.71
N LYS A 198 -5.50 -1.15 -38.15
CA LYS A 198 -6.92 -1.27 -37.75
C LYS A 198 -7.78 -0.28 -38.52
N ASP A 199 -8.99 -0.69 -38.88
CA ASP A 199 -9.98 0.15 -39.58
C ASP A 199 -10.57 1.29 -38.72
N ASP A 200 -10.21 1.38 -37.43
CA ASP A 200 -10.83 2.29 -36.45
C ASP A 200 -9.78 3.23 -35.82
N PHE A 201 -9.45 4.30 -36.54
CA PHE A 201 -8.47 5.31 -36.10
C PHE A 201 -9.09 6.28 -35.09
N LEU A 202 -8.38 6.57 -34.00
CA LEU A 202 -8.83 7.55 -33.02
C LEU A 202 -8.84 8.97 -33.65
N PRO A 203 -9.92 9.76 -33.47
CA PRO A 203 -9.92 11.15 -33.86
C PRO A 203 -8.73 11.93 -33.29
N GLU A 204 -8.22 12.91 -34.05
CA GLU A 204 -7.02 13.69 -33.71
C GLU A 204 -7.04 14.24 -32.28
N HIS A 205 -8.15 14.83 -31.85
CA HIS A 205 -8.30 15.39 -30.50
C HIS A 205 -8.20 14.32 -29.41
N ILE A 206 -8.68 13.09 -29.64
CA ILE A 206 -8.56 11.96 -28.72
C ILE A 206 -7.12 11.44 -28.69
N GLN A 207 -6.47 11.36 -29.86
CA GLN A 207 -5.06 10.97 -29.97
C GLN A 207 -4.15 11.92 -29.18
N LEU A 208 -4.41 13.22 -29.31
CA LEU A 208 -3.67 14.27 -28.61
C LEU A 208 -3.88 14.19 -27.09
N LEU A 209 -5.12 13.98 -26.65
CA LEU A 209 -5.45 13.85 -25.23
C LEU A 209 -4.80 12.58 -24.63
N LYS A 210 -4.87 11.46 -25.35
CA LYS A 210 -4.21 10.20 -25.00
C LYS A 210 -2.71 10.38 -24.79
N GLU A 211 -2.05 11.09 -25.70
CA GLU A 211 -0.61 11.38 -25.62
C GLU A 211 -0.27 12.21 -24.38
N GLN A 212 -1.01 13.29 -24.10
CA GLN A 212 -0.77 14.12 -22.92
C GLN A 212 -1.03 13.38 -21.60
N ILE A 213 -2.05 12.52 -21.55
CA ILE A 213 -2.29 11.64 -20.40
C ILE A 213 -1.11 10.70 -20.18
N ALA A 214 -0.58 10.10 -21.25
CA ALA A 214 0.56 9.20 -21.13
C ALA A 214 1.80 9.94 -20.62
N LYS A 215 2.12 11.12 -21.18
CA LYS A 215 3.22 11.98 -20.71
C LYS A 215 3.06 12.35 -19.24
N PHE A 216 1.86 12.79 -18.83
CA PHE A 216 1.54 13.08 -17.43
C PHE A 216 1.90 11.89 -16.54
N ILE A 217 1.41 10.69 -16.87
CA ILE A 217 1.60 9.49 -16.04
C ILE A 217 3.07 9.10 -15.94
N VAL A 218 3.81 9.25 -17.03
CA VAL A 218 5.22 8.86 -17.18
C VAL A 218 6.18 9.82 -16.48
N VAL A 219 5.88 11.12 -16.44
CA VAL A 219 6.66 12.17 -15.73
C VAL A 219 6.38 12.22 -14.24
N ARG A 220 5.11 12.04 -13.86
CA ARG A 220 4.78 11.44 -12.55
C ARG A 220 5.31 10.00 -12.61
N ALA A 221 5.13 9.05 -11.72
CA ALA A 221 5.91 7.78 -11.80
C ALA A 221 7.47 7.94 -11.86
N SER A 222 8.13 8.30 -12.98
CA SER A 222 9.60 8.50 -13.08
C SER A 222 10.12 9.71 -12.29
N ASN A 223 11.38 9.72 -11.86
CA ASN A 223 12.01 10.90 -11.25
C ASN A 223 12.68 11.81 -12.31
N ALA A 224 12.10 11.84 -13.51
CA ALA A 224 12.68 12.46 -14.69
C ALA A 224 11.77 13.56 -15.26
N GLU A 225 12.36 14.42 -16.08
CA GLU A 225 11.66 15.47 -16.82
C GLU A 225 11.66 15.16 -18.32
N PHE A 226 10.73 15.74 -19.07
CA PHE A 226 10.86 15.81 -20.53
C PHE A 226 11.74 17.03 -20.84
N ASP A 227 13.03 16.80 -21.13
CA ASP A 227 13.93 17.89 -21.53
C ASP A 227 13.62 18.32 -22.97
N SER A 228 12.93 19.45 -23.12
CA SER A 228 12.60 19.97 -24.45
C SER A 228 13.61 21.00 -24.92
N LYS A 229 14.21 20.74 -26.09
CA LYS A 229 14.85 21.77 -26.90
C LYS A 229 13.81 22.84 -27.32
N LYS A 230 14.29 23.99 -27.78
CA LYS A 230 13.43 25.15 -28.14
C LYS A 230 12.36 24.82 -29.19
N GLU A 231 12.65 23.93 -30.14
CA GLU A 231 11.71 23.52 -31.19
C GLU A 231 10.57 22.63 -30.64
N ASP A 232 10.90 21.66 -29.78
CA ASP A 232 9.92 20.77 -29.14
C ASP A 232 8.99 21.54 -28.19
N LYS A 233 9.51 22.58 -27.53
CA LYS A 233 8.70 23.49 -26.70
C LYS A 233 7.57 24.16 -27.49
N TYR A 234 7.82 24.57 -28.73
CA TYR A 234 6.80 25.19 -29.58
C TYR A 234 5.74 24.16 -29.98
N TYR A 235 6.17 22.95 -30.34
CA TYR A 235 5.28 21.85 -30.68
C TYR A 235 4.33 21.51 -29.51
N HIS A 236 4.85 21.33 -28.30
CA HIS A 236 4.01 21.04 -27.13
C HIS A 236 3.07 22.18 -26.76
N LYS A 237 3.50 23.44 -26.90
CA LYS A 237 2.61 24.60 -26.67
C LYS A 237 1.44 24.60 -27.64
N LYS A 238 1.69 24.25 -28.89
CA LYS A 238 0.65 24.14 -29.93
C LYS A 238 -0.32 23.00 -29.61
N GLN A 239 0.20 21.83 -29.21
CA GLN A 239 -0.61 20.70 -28.75
C GLN A 239 -1.53 21.07 -27.56
N ALA A 240 -0.99 21.74 -26.55
CA ALA A 240 -1.79 22.21 -25.41
C ALA A 240 -2.90 23.18 -25.84
N GLY A 241 -2.57 24.16 -26.72
CA GLY A 241 -3.55 25.10 -27.25
C GLY A 241 -4.70 24.40 -28.00
N TYR A 242 -4.39 23.36 -28.79
CA TYR A 242 -5.43 22.57 -29.46
C TYR A 242 -6.34 21.81 -28.49
N LEU A 243 -5.79 21.20 -27.44
CA LEU A 243 -6.61 20.51 -26.44
C LEU A 243 -7.56 21.45 -25.71
N GLU A 244 -7.08 22.64 -25.35
CA GLU A 244 -7.91 23.68 -24.75
C GLU A 244 -9.03 24.11 -25.70
N GLU A 245 -8.69 24.43 -26.96
CA GLU A 245 -9.67 24.82 -27.99
C GLU A 245 -10.70 23.71 -28.26
N TYR A 246 -10.27 22.45 -28.37
CA TYR A 246 -11.17 21.31 -28.55
C TYR A 246 -12.13 21.15 -27.37
N ALA A 247 -11.66 21.34 -26.15
CA ALA A 247 -12.52 21.29 -24.96
C ALA A 247 -13.52 22.46 -24.93
N GLN A 248 -13.08 23.69 -25.25
CA GLN A 248 -13.95 24.88 -25.32
C GLN A 248 -15.05 24.72 -26.39
N ASN A 249 -14.73 24.07 -27.51
CA ASN A 249 -15.65 23.81 -28.60
C ASN A 249 -16.47 22.52 -28.42
N GLY A 250 -16.44 21.88 -27.24
CA GLY A 250 -17.26 20.72 -26.92
C GLY A 250 -16.91 19.45 -27.71
N LYS A 251 -15.67 19.31 -28.20
CA LYS A 251 -15.22 18.12 -28.94
C LYS A 251 -15.04 16.89 -28.07
N PHE A 252 -14.83 17.06 -26.77
CA PHE A 252 -14.69 15.94 -25.83
C PHE A 252 -16.03 15.60 -25.19
N SER A 253 -16.59 14.45 -25.53
CA SER A 253 -17.62 13.80 -24.71
C SER A 253 -17.00 13.10 -23.49
N LYS A 254 -17.85 12.65 -22.56
CA LYS A 254 -17.38 11.88 -21.39
C LYS A 254 -16.73 10.57 -21.82
N ASP A 255 -17.27 9.92 -22.84
CA ASP A 255 -16.78 8.64 -23.34
C ASP A 255 -15.43 8.81 -24.05
N ASP A 256 -15.22 9.91 -24.78
CA ASP A 256 -13.94 10.23 -25.41
C ASP A 256 -12.83 10.39 -24.37
N VAL A 257 -13.12 11.06 -23.27
CA VAL A 257 -12.15 11.26 -22.18
C VAL A 257 -11.87 9.95 -21.45
N LEU A 258 -12.89 9.12 -21.20
CA LEU A 258 -12.70 7.81 -20.59
C LEU A 258 -11.87 6.88 -21.50
N LEU A 259 -12.10 6.95 -22.81
CA LEU A 259 -11.31 6.24 -23.80
C LEU A 259 -9.86 6.73 -23.82
N ALA A 260 -9.65 8.05 -23.85
CA ALA A 260 -8.31 8.64 -23.82
C ALA A 260 -7.56 8.29 -22.53
N LEU A 261 -8.23 8.25 -21.36
CA LEU A 261 -7.64 7.81 -20.10
C LEU A 261 -7.21 6.34 -20.14
N LYS A 262 -8.03 5.48 -20.74
CA LYS A 262 -7.73 4.05 -20.89
C LYS A 262 -6.54 3.84 -21.81
N GLU A 263 -6.55 4.45 -23.00
CA GLU A 263 -5.49 4.27 -23.99
C GLU A 263 -4.19 4.99 -23.57
N GLY A 264 -4.29 6.17 -22.95
CA GLY A 264 -3.13 6.89 -22.42
C GLY A 264 -2.43 6.12 -21.30
N ARG A 265 -3.19 5.45 -20.43
CA ARG A 265 -2.63 4.52 -19.44
C ARG A 265 -1.88 3.37 -20.09
N LYS A 266 -2.42 2.75 -21.15
CA LYS A 266 -1.75 1.64 -21.84
C LYS A 266 -0.45 2.09 -22.50
N LEU A 267 -0.46 3.25 -23.15
CA LEU A 267 0.75 3.86 -23.71
C LEU A 267 1.80 4.11 -22.62
N ALA A 268 1.41 4.72 -21.49
CA ALA A 268 2.32 4.91 -20.34
C ALA A 268 2.87 3.58 -19.80
N GLN A 269 2.06 2.52 -19.75
CA GLN A 269 2.48 1.19 -19.32
C GLN A 269 3.46 0.50 -20.28
N ARG A 270 3.62 0.96 -21.52
CA ARG A 270 4.69 0.46 -22.41
C ARG A 270 6.01 1.16 -22.16
N VAL A 271 5.96 2.41 -21.68
CA VAL A 271 7.15 3.23 -21.37
C VAL A 271 7.69 2.92 -19.97
N LEU A 272 6.82 2.82 -18.96
CA LEU A 272 7.28 2.68 -17.57
C LEU A 272 8.07 1.39 -17.26
N PRO A 273 7.70 0.19 -17.75
CA PRO A 273 8.48 -1.03 -17.52
C PRO A 273 9.87 -0.98 -18.16
N THR A 274 10.03 -0.30 -19.29
CA THR A 274 11.34 -0.14 -19.92
C THR A 274 12.23 0.83 -19.15
N MET A 275 11.64 1.82 -18.46
CA MET A 275 12.31 2.71 -17.51
C MET A 275 12.67 2.02 -16.18
N MET A 276 11.80 1.13 -15.70
CA MET A 276 11.96 0.42 -14.41
C MET A 276 13.03 -0.69 -14.44
N ASN A 277 13.72 -0.93 -15.55
CA ASN A 277 14.88 -1.84 -15.58
C ASN A 277 16.08 -1.36 -14.73
N ASN A 278 15.98 -0.17 -14.09
CA ASN A 278 16.74 0.24 -12.90
C ASN A 278 16.28 -0.46 -11.57
N THR A 279 15.59 -1.60 -11.69
CA THR A 279 14.99 -2.48 -10.65
C THR A 279 15.72 -2.67 -9.31
N LEU A 280 17.00 -2.36 -9.17
CA LEU A 280 17.76 -2.65 -7.96
C LEU A 280 17.32 -1.79 -6.76
N GLU A 281 17.02 -0.50 -6.95
CA GLU A 281 16.63 0.40 -5.86
C GLU A 281 15.20 0.12 -5.36
N GLU A 282 14.23 -0.08 -6.25
CA GLU A 282 12.88 -0.46 -5.85
C GLU A 282 12.83 -1.84 -5.19
N LEU A 283 13.68 -2.79 -5.62
CA LEU A 283 13.83 -4.07 -4.95
C LEU A 283 14.39 -3.89 -3.52
N GLN A 284 15.39 -3.02 -3.35
CA GLN A 284 16.00 -2.73 -2.06
C GLN A 284 15.04 -2.01 -1.10
N VAL A 285 14.26 -1.02 -1.57
CA VAL A 285 13.22 -0.35 -0.76
C VAL A 285 12.18 -1.37 -0.32
N ASN A 286 11.71 -2.22 -1.24
CA ASN A 286 10.72 -3.25 -0.94
C ASN A 286 11.26 -4.33 0.01
N GLN A 287 12.55 -4.70 -0.10
CA GLN A 287 13.20 -5.65 0.82
C GLN A 287 13.37 -5.06 2.22
N ALA A 288 13.84 -3.81 2.33
CA ALA A 288 13.94 -3.11 3.61
C ALA A 288 12.57 -2.99 4.27
N GLN A 289 11.54 -2.59 3.51
CA GLN A 289 10.18 -2.48 4.02
C GLN A 289 9.62 -3.83 4.53
N LYS A 290 9.94 -4.94 3.85
CA LYS A 290 9.57 -6.29 4.30
C LYS A 290 10.27 -6.66 5.60
N ALA A 291 11.56 -6.36 5.75
CA ALA A 291 12.31 -6.63 6.97
C ALA A 291 11.76 -5.87 8.18
N PHE A 292 11.43 -4.57 8.02
CA PHE A 292 10.81 -3.80 9.10
C PHE A 292 9.43 -4.31 9.46
N ASN A 293 8.62 -4.71 8.48
CA ASN A 293 7.31 -5.31 8.76
C ASN A 293 7.44 -6.61 9.55
N PHE A 294 8.37 -7.48 9.17
CA PHE A 294 8.68 -8.70 9.92
C PHE A 294 9.09 -8.43 11.38
N ILE A 295 9.95 -7.44 11.63
CA ILE A 295 10.33 -7.05 13.00
C ILE A 295 9.11 -6.53 13.78
N LYS A 296 8.30 -5.66 13.17
CA LYS A 296 7.09 -5.11 13.80
C LYS A 296 6.08 -6.19 14.12
N ASP A 297 5.90 -7.18 13.25
CA ASP A 297 4.95 -8.26 13.44
C ASP A 297 5.42 -9.21 14.56
N ASN A 298 6.69 -9.60 14.58
CA ASN A 298 7.28 -10.32 15.71
C ASN A 298 7.14 -9.56 17.04
N MET A 299 7.32 -8.23 17.02
CA MET A 299 7.15 -7.42 18.23
C MET A 299 5.68 -7.37 18.69
N LYS A 300 4.71 -7.38 17.77
CA LYS A 300 3.28 -7.45 18.10
C LYS A 300 2.87 -8.80 18.67
N GLU A 301 3.44 -9.90 18.17
CA GLU A 301 3.14 -11.26 18.63
C GLU A 301 3.43 -11.47 20.11
N LYS A 302 4.38 -10.73 20.69
CA LYS A 302 4.68 -10.77 22.13
C LYS A 302 3.58 -10.16 23.01
N GLY A 303 2.58 -9.51 22.42
CA GLY A 303 1.44 -8.94 23.10
C GLY A 303 1.62 -7.47 23.50
N LYS A 304 0.48 -6.82 23.70
CA LYS A 304 0.39 -5.38 24.00
C LYS A 304 1.12 -5.07 25.32
N GLY A 305 2.07 -4.14 25.29
CA GLY A 305 2.87 -3.74 26.46
C GLY A 305 4.14 -4.57 26.70
N TYR A 306 4.46 -5.55 25.84
CA TYR A 306 5.70 -6.31 25.96
C TYR A 306 6.94 -5.46 25.63
N TYR A 307 6.86 -4.59 24.62
CA TYR A 307 7.89 -3.60 24.32
C TYR A 307 7.42 -2.20 24.71
N SER A 308 8.32 -1.38 25.24
CA SER A 308 8.00 -0.02 25.67
C SER A 308 7.75 0.90 24.47
N PRO A 309 6.98 1.99 24.63
CA PRO A 309 6.75 2.97 23.56
C PRO A 309 8.06 3.53 22.96
N GLU A 310 9.12 3.61 23.75
CA GLU A 310 10.43 4.11 23.35
C GLU A 310 11.12 3.16 22.35
N ILE A 311 10.99 1.84 22.55
CA ILE A 311 11.52 0.81 21.64
C ILE A 311 10.81 0.87 20.28
N TRP A 312 9.49 1.10 20.28
CA TRP A 312 8.73 1.30 19.05
C TRP A 312 9.15 2.57 18.31
N LYS A 313 9.33 3.69 19.04
CA LYS A 313 9.79 4.96 18.46
C LYS A 313 11.17 4.82 17.81
N GLU A 314 12.08 4.08 18.44
CA GLU A 314 13.40 3.83 17.90
C GLU A 314 13.36 3.00 16.60
N LEU A 315 12.55 1.92 16.57
CA LEU A 315 12.35 1.12 15.35
C LEU A 315 11.83 1.96 14.18
N PHE A 316 10.82 2.81 14.43
CA PHE A 316 10.25 3.67 13.40
C PHE A 316 11.24 4.75 12.93
N ALA A 317 12.10 5.25 13.82
CA ALA A 317 13.16 6.18 13.44
C ALA A 317 14.20 5.51 12.51
N ILE A 318 14.61 4.28 12.84
CA ILE A 318 15.52 3.49 12.01
C ILE A 318 14.89 3.14 10.67
N GLU A 319 13.62 2.73 10.65
CA GLU A 319 12.84 2.46 9.42
C GLU A 319 12.80 3.71 8.51
N LYS A 320 12.41 4.85 9.07
CA LYS A 320 12.32 6.12 8.34
C LYS A 320 13.66 6.55 7.73
N GLU A 321 14.75 6.45 8.50
CA GLU A 321 16.09 6.81 8.02
C GLU A 321 16.63 5.81 6.98
N THR A 322 16.36 4.51 7.15
CA THR A 322 16.79 3.46 6.22
C THR A 322 16.12 3.61 4.87
N LEU A 323 14.80 3.82 4.85
CA LEU A 323 14.04 4.04 3.62
C LEU A 323 14.46 5.35 2.92
N LYS A 324 14.91 6.36 3.68
CA LYS A 324 15.47 7.61 3.14
C LYS A 324 16.82 7.40 2.46
N VAL A 325 17.70 6.57 3.04
CA VAL A 325 19.04 6.29 2.48
C VAL A 325 18.97 5.41 1.23
N VAL A 326 18.09 4.40 1.22
CA VAL A 326 17.87 3.55 0.03
C VAL A 326 17.32 4.38 -1.14
N SER A 327 16.56 5.44 -0.87
CA SER A 327 16.07 6.36 -1.90
C SER A 327 17.08 7.41 -2.39
N SER A 328 18.28 7.50 -1.81
CA SER A 328 19.26 8.55 -2.09
C SER A 328 20.66 8.06 -2.51
N GLY A 329 20.83 6.77 -2.77
CA GLY A 329 22.09 6.19 -3.27
C GLY A 329 23.32 6.30 -2.35
N TYR A 330 23.15 6.67 -1.06
CA TYR A 330 24.25 6.83 -0.09
C TYR A 330 24.51 5.53 0.71
N SER A 331 25.76 5.32 1.13
CA SER A 331 26.23 4.08 1.80
C SER A 331 25.40 3.66 3.02
N ALA A 332 24.93 2.40 2.97
CA ALA A 332 24.05 1.73 3.93
C ALA A 332 24.69 1.32 5.29
N ASP A 333 25.99 1.57 5.47
CA ASP A 333 26.78 1.00 6.58
C ASP A 333 26.38 1.56 7.97
N VAL A 334 25.98 2.83 8.06
CA VAL A 334 25.62 3.47 9.34
C VAL A 334 24.28 2.97 9.89
N ASN A 335 23.29 2.79 9.00
CA ASN A 335 21.95 2.36 9.39
C ASN A 335 21.88 0.85 9.65
N SER A 336 22.69 0.04 8.94
CA SER A 336 22.85 -1.39 9.26
C SER A 336 23.35 -1.57 10.69
N LYS A 337 24.45 -0.89 11.08
CA LYS A 337 24.99 -0.95 12.45
C LYS A 337 24.03 -0.42 13.52
N ARG A 338 23.11 0.48 13.15
CA ARG A 338 22.09 0.99 14.06
C ARG A 338 20.96 -0.03 14.23
N LEU A 339 20.54 -0.68 13.14
CA LEU A 339 19.57 -1.76 13.17
C LEU A 339 20.12 -2.98 13.93
N ASP A 340 21.38 -3.35 13.71
CA ASP A 340 22.02 -4.46 14.42
C ASP A 340 22.04 -4.23 15.94
N ARG A 341 22.46 -3.04 16.38
CA ARG A 341 22.41 -2.64 17.80
C ARG A 341 20.98 -2.62 18.36
N PHE A 342 20.01 -2.19 17.56
CA PHE A 342 18.61 -2.23 17.95
C PHE A 342 18.12 -3.67 18.15
N LEU A 343 18.46 -4.58 17.22
CA LEU A 343 18.12 -6.01 17.33
C LEU A 343 18.80 -6.68 18.52
N GLU A 344 20.04 -6.32 18.83
CA GLU A 344 20.73 -6.74 20.07
C GLU A 344 19.96 -6.26 21.32
N SER A 345 19.48 -5.01 21.33
CA SER A 345 18.68 -4.48 22.44
C SER A 345 17.34 -5.21 22.62
N LEU A 346 16.70 -5.65 21.53
CA LEU A 346 15.49 -6.46 21.59
C LEU A 346 15.78 -7.81 22.25
N ASN A 347 16.86 -8.48 21.84
CA ASN A 347 17.28 -9.76 22.42
C ASN A 347 17.63 -9.63 23.91
N GLU A 348 18.17 -8.49 24.35
CA GLU A 348 18.37 -8.21 25.77
C GLU A 348 17.05 -8.07 26.54
N VAL A 349 16.05 -7.38 25.98
CA VAL A 349 14.72 -7.25 26.61
C VAL A 349 14.04 -8.62 26.68
N GLU A 350 14.16 -9.43 25.64
CA GLU A 350 13.64 -10.80 25.62
C GLU A 350 14.32 -11.70 26.65
N SER A 351 15.65 -11.66 26.75
CA SER A 351 16.40 -12.45 27.74
C SER A 351 16.12 -12.00 29.18
N LYS A 352 16.00 -10.69 29.44
CA LYS A 352 15.62 -10.14 30.76
C LYS A 352 14.21 -10.53 31.18
N LYS A 353 13.25 -10.61 30.24
CA LYS A 353 11.86 -11.05 30.52
C LYS A 353 11.72 -12.57 30.62
N GLN A 354 12.51 -13.34 29.89
CA GLN A 354 12.62 -14.80 30.04
C GLN A 354 13.32 -15.19 31.35
N GLN A 355 14.19 -14.33 31.90
CA GLN A 355 14.80 -14.49 33.23
C GLN A 355 13.87 -14.14 34.41
N THR A 356 12.62 -13.77 34.15
CA THR A 356 11.56 -13.74 35.18
C THR A 356 10.62 -14.95 35.08
N PRO A 357 11.05 -16.16 35.50
CA PRO A 357 10.22 -17.01 36.33
C PRO A 357 10.42 -16.59 37.78
N THR A 358 9.32 -16.35 38.49
CA THR A 358 9.30 -15.97 39.90
C THR A 358 9.97 -17.05 40.77
N GLN A 359 11.29 -16.99 40.94
CA GLN A 359 12.02 -17.75 41.99
C GLN A 359 11.38 -17.48 43.37
N SER A 360 10.81 -16.29 43.58
CA SER A 360 10.11 -15.94 44.82
C SER A 360 8.80 -16.70 45.10
N ALA A 361 8.12 -17.30 44.11
CA ALA A 361 6.85 -18.01 44.35
C ALA A 361 7.07 -19.49 44.72
N ALA A 362 8.01 -20.15 44.04
CA ALA A 362 8.38 -21.54 44.33
C ALA A 362 9.06 -21.69 45.71
N ASP A 363 9.85 -20.70 46.12
CA ASP A 363 10.48 -20.69 47.46
C ASP A 363 9.45 -20.44 48.57
N LYS A 364 8.40 -19.64 48.31
CA LYS A 364 7.26 -19.48 49.23
C LYS A 364 6.42 -20.75 49.36
N ILE A 365 6.23 -21.51 48.27
CA ILE A 365 5.50 -22.80 48.29
C ILE A 365 6.33 -23.89 49.00
N ARG A 366 7.66 -23.88 48.86
CA ARG A 366 8.58 -24.77 49.62
C ARG A 366 8.61 -24.48 51.13
N ALA A 367 8.29 -23.25 51.53
CA ALA A 367 8.26 -22.82 52.93
C ALA A 367 6.91 -23.04 53.64
N MET A 368 5.87 -23.50 52.95
CA MET A 368 4.57 -23.81 53.58
C MET A 368 4.64 -25.17 54.30
N PRO A 369 4.05 -25.29 55.50
CA PRO A 369 3.98 -26.57 56.20
C PRO A 369 3.25 -27.59 55.33
N LYS A 370 3.86 -28.77 55.16
CA LYS A 370 3.31 -29.82 54.30
C LYS A 370 1.90 -30.20 54.81
N PRO A 371 0.89 -30.27 53.94
CA PRO A 371 -0.48 -30.55 54.36
C PRO A 371 -0.56 -31.89 55.10
N THR A 372 -1.34 -31.90 56.16
CA THR A 372 -1.59 -33.07 57.01
C THR A 372 -2.22 -34.20 56.21
N GLN A 373 -2.13 -35.42 56.73
CA GLN A 373 -2.69 -36.60 56.06
C GLN A 373 -4.21 -36.46 55.84
N GLU A 374 -4.89 -35.77 56.76
CA GLU A 374 -6.33 -35.47 56.69
C GLU A 374 -6.67 -34.47 55.56
N GLU A 375 -5.85 -33.43 55.37
CA GLU A 375 -6.03 -32.46 54.27
C GLU A 375 -5.78 -33.10 52.90
N ARG A 376 -4.81 -34.02 52.81
CA ARG A 376 -4.57 -34.80 51.58
C ARG A 376 -5.70 -35.76 51.27
N GLN A 377 -6.34 -36.35 52.29
CA GLN A 377 -7.52 -37.20 52.10
C GLN A 377 -8.73 -36.39 51.63
N LYS A 378 -8.96 -35.19 52.19
CA LYS A 378 -10.02 -34.28 51.72
C LYS A 378 -9.81 -33.82 50.27
N ALA A 379 -8.57 -33.49 49.90
CA ALA A 379 -8.23 -33.09 48.54
C ALA A 379 -8.39 -34.25 47.53
N ARG A 380 -8.03 -35.48 47.92
CA ARG A 380 -8.27 -36.68 47.10
C ARG A 380 -9.75 -36.98 46.94
N ALA A 381 -10.53 -36.95 48.02
CA ALA A 381 -11.97 -37.16 47.96
C ALA A 381 -12.67 -36.12 47.07
N PHE A 382 -12.21 -34.87 47.07
CA PHE A 382 -12.71 -33.82 46.18
C PHE A 382 -12.38 -34.09 44.72
N LEU A 383 -11.16 -34.53 44.41
CA LEU A 383 -10.74 -34.89 43.06
C LEU A 383 -11.47 -36.14 42.54
N ASP A 384 -11.66 -37.15 43.39
CA ASP A 384 -12.38 -38.38 43.04
C ASP A 384 -13.88 -38.09 42.80
N ALA A 385 -14.50 -37.21 43.60
CA ALA A 385 -15.88 -36.76 43.39
C ALA A 385 -16.03 -35.92 42.09
N ALA A 386 -15.04 -35.09 41.76
CA ALA A 386 -15.02 -34.33 40.52
C ALA A 386 -14.85 -35.26 39.30
N LYS A 387 -14.00 -36.29 39.43
CA LYS A 387 -13.76 -37.28 38.39
C LYS A 387 -14.98 -38.18 38.16
N ALA A 388 -15.68 -38.59 39.22
CA ALA A 388 -16.94 -39.32 39.12
C ALA A 388 -18.05 -38.49 38.44
N LYS A 389 -18.17 -37.18 38.75
CA LYS A 389 -19.09 -36.27 38.04
C LYS A 389 -18.73 -36.13 36.56
N GLN A 390 -17.44 -36.11 36.23
CA GLN A 390 -16.98 -36.01 34.86
C GLN A 390 -17.23 -37.31 34.08
N GLU A 391 -17.00 -38.47 34.69
CA GLU A 391 -17.24 -39.79 34.10
C GLU A 391 -18.74 -40.05 33.87
N GLN A 392 -19.61 -39.58 34.77
CA GLN A 392 -21.07 -39.68 34.62
C GLN A 392 -21.59 -38.79 33.46
N ALA A 393 -21.07 -37.55 33.35
CA ALA A 393 -21.35 -36.68 32.20
C ALA A 393 -20.78 -37.22 30.87
N SER A 394 -19.74 -38.06 30.94
CA SER A 394 -19.13 -38.70 29.77
C SER A 394 -19.94 -39.91 29.29
N ALA A 395 -20.54 -40.67 30.22
CA ALA A 395 -21.39 -41.82 29.91
C ALA A 395 -22.71 -41.39 29.25
N ASP A 396 -23.32 -40.29 29.72
CA ASP A 396 -24.55 -39.74 29.16
C ASP A 396 -24.36 -39.24 27.71
N ASN A 397 -23.18 -38.70 27.38
CA ASN A 397 -22.85 -38.25 26.01
C ASN A 397 -22.48 -39.39 25.06
N LYS A 398 -22.05 -40.56 25.57
CA LYS A 398 -21.62 -41.69 24.73
C LYS A 398 -22.81 -42.48 24.15
N ASN A 399 -23.91 -42.57 24.90
CA ASN A 399 -25.15 -43.20 24.42
C ASN A 399 -25.84 -42.42 23.29
N VAL A 400 -25.54 -41.12 23.13
CA VAL A 400 -26.08 -40.27 22.06
C VAL A 400 -25.24 -40.38 20.78
N ALA A 401 -23.96 -40.71 20.87
CA ALA A 401 -23.05 -40.79 19.72
C ALA A 401 -23.02 -42.16 19.04
N GLU A 402 -23.36 -43.25 19.74
CA GLU A 402 -23.38 -44.63 19.18
C GLU A 402 -24.56 -44.95 18.26
N SER A 403 -25.51 -44.02 18.04
CA SER A 403 -26.55 -44.17 17.01
C SER A 403 -26.16 -43.64 15.62
N VAL A 404 -24.97 -43.05 15.45
CA VAL A 404 -24.55 -42.48 14.16
C VAL A 404 -23.14 -42.94 13.81
N ASN A 405 -23.08 -44.07 13.11
CA ASN A 405 -22.00 -44.49 12.21
C ASN A 405 -20.61 -44.81 12.82
N VAL A 406 -20.55 -46.04 13.33
CA VAL A 406 -19.69 -47.09 12.76
C VAL A 406 -19.45 -46.88 11.24
N ASP A 407 -18.23 -46.56 10.80
CA ASP A 407 -17.27 -47.55 10.30
C ASP A 407 -16.02 -46.88 9.69
N LYS A 408 -14.87 -47.14 10.34
CA LYS A 408 -13.49 -47.32 9.82
C LYS A 408 -12.74 -46.18 9.09
N SER A 409 -11.42 -45.92 9.23
CA SER A 409 -10.30 -46.22 10.16
C SER A 409 -8.95 -46.12 9.39
N VAL A 410 -7.84 -45.86 10.13
CA VAL A 410 -6.41 -46.25 9.87
C VAL A 410 -5.55 -45.19 9.11
N LYS A 411 -4.35 -44.70 9.49
CA LYS A 411 -3.23 -45.05 10.43
C LYS A 411 -2.32 -43.80 10.68
N SER A 412 -1.83 -43.51 11.90
CA SER A 412 -0.42 -43.59 12.46
C SER A 412 0.71 -42.90 11.66
N GLU A 413 1.76 -42.24 12.17
CA GLU A 413 2.35 -41.92 13.49
C GLU A 413 3.53 -40.95 13.20
N GLU A 414 3.79 -39.93 14.04
CA GLU A 414 4.88 -38.95 13.89
C GLU A 414 6.15 -39.34 14.69
N ALA A 415 7.33 -39.13 14.09
CA ALA A 415 8.61 -39.00 14.79
C ALA A 415 9.42 -37.84 14.18
N ARG A 416 9.91 -36.91 15.03
CA ARG A 416 10.89 -35.87 14.66
C ARG A 416 12.31 -36.26 15.07
N PRO A 417 13.32 -35.96 14.23
CA PRO A 417 14.55 -35.31 14.72
C PRO A 417 15.09 -34.27 13.69
N PRO A 418 16.30 -33.68 13.86
CA PRO A 418 16.66 -32.62 14.78
C PRO A 418 17.09 -31.30 14.07
N ARG A 419 17.36 -30.26 14.88
CA ARG A 419 17.85 -28.92 14.50
C ARG A 419 19.14 -28.95 13.65
N VAL A 420 19.20 -28.14 12.60
CA VAL A 420 20.44 -27.75 11.89
C VAL A 420 20.66 -26.25 12.02
N LYS A 421 21.86 -25.87 12.46
CA LYS A 421 22.39 -24.50 12.46
C LYS A 421 22.84 -24.14 11.05
N ILE A 422 22.50 -22.96 10.53
CA ILE A 422 23.13 -22.41 9.32
C ILE A 422 23.67 -21.00 9.60
N ASN A 423 24.87 -20.77 9.07
CA ASN A 423 25.83 -19.72 9.36
C ASN A 423 25.79 -18.65 8.26
N TYR A 424 25.65 -17.37 8.62
CA TYR A 424 25.57 -16.26 7.67
C TYR A 424 26.97 -15.87 7.20
N LYS A 425 27.31 -16.17 5.94
CA LYS A 425 28.36 -15.46 5.20
C LYS A 425 27.91 -15.19 3.77
N LYS A 426 28.05 -13.92 3.39
CA LYS A 426 27.71 -13.23 2.14
C LYS A 426 26.27 -12.74 2.02
N PHE A 427 26.07 -11.47 2.34
CA PHE A 427 25.63 -10.48 1.36
C PHE A 427 26.47 -9.22 1.52
#